data_AF-A0A9Q9B1M6-F1
#
_entry.id   AF-A0A9Q9B1M6-F1
#
_cell.length_a   1.000
_cell.length_b   1.000
_cell.length_c   1.000
_cell.angle_alpha   90.00
_cell.angle_beta   90.00
_cell.angle_gamma   90.00
#
_symmetry.space_group_name_H-M   'P 1'
#
loop_
_entity.id
_entity.type
_entity.pdbx_description
1 polymer ?
#
loop_
_entity_poly.entity_id
_entity_poly.type
_entity_poly.pdbx_seq_one_letter_code
_entity_poly.pdbx_strand_id
1 'polypeptide(L)'
;MDKPAIANTFGTLGAVFWSIQLLPQIWLNYRRHNATGLRPSMMMLWAWAGVPLGVYNIVQNLNLALQVQPQILSLLSLLTWIQCYYYEHNWSLWKATSIVVPIAALMGGTELGLVYALRHGRAREVDWPVTLMAVLAALLLALGVLRHYWDTYTHRTVRGISFVFVGIDALGDLASIISVVFERQLNILALVTYGVELTLWTGIFAAGGYYNLRPWLKQRWTSRNQDDPLSDPGNSAMPEEERSPVALHDRPSSTSVFRTTSSDVGIRQRSHAAIQA
;
A
#
# COMPACT_ATOMS: atom_id res chain seq x y z
N MET A 1 29.21 15.36 -12.16
CA MET A 1 28.91 16.79 -11.94
C MET A 1 28.96 16.98 -10.44
N ASP A 2 30.11 17.39 -9.91
CA ASP A 2 30.37 17.26 -8.48
C ASP A 2 29.68 18.38 -7.71
N LYS A 3 28.48 18.09 -7.21
CA LYS A 3 27.71 19.00 -6.36
C LYS A 3 27.31 18.24 -5.08
N PRO A 4 28.22 18.12 -4.10
CA PRO A 4 28.00 17.31 -2.90
C PRO A 4 26.79 17.77 -2.08
N ALA A 5 26.45 19.06 -2.13
CA ALA A 5 25.24 19.58 -1.51
C ALA A 5 23.98 18.97 -2.16
N ILE A 6 23.92 18.88 -3.49
CA ILE A 6 22.78 18.30 -4.21
C ILE A 6 22.69 16.80 -3.90
N ALA A 7 23.81 16.07 -3.97
CA ALA A 7 23.85 14.66 -3.62
C ALA A 7 23.29 14.41 -2.21
N ASN A 8 23.83 15.09 -1.20
CA ASN A 8 23.37 14.91 0.18
C ASN A 8 21.90 15.30 0.39
N THR A 9 21.43 16.39 -0.24
CA THR A 9 20.03 16.83 -0.13
C THR A 9 19.09 15.80 -0.74
N PHE A 10 19.37 15.34 -1.97
CA PHE A 10 18.51 14.39 -2.66
C PHE A 10 18.58 12.99 -2.04
N GLY A 11 19.73 12.54 -1.56
CA GLY A 11 19.85 11.27 -0.84
C GLY A 11 19.12 11.29 0.51
N THR A 12 19.15 12.42 1.22
CA THR A 12 18.35 12.60 2.44
C THR A 12 16.86 12.63 2.13
N LEU A 13 16.46 13.32 1.05
CA LEU A 13 15.06 13.38 0.63
C LEU A 13 14.54 11.99 0.25
N GLY A 14 15.35 11.20 -0.47
CA GLY A 14 15.04 9.80 -0.79
C GLY A 14 14.82 8.97 0.47
N ALA A 15 15.74 9.04 1.44
CA ALA A 15 15.61 8.36 2.73
C ALA A 15 14.34 8.78 3.50
N VAL A 16 13.96 10.06 3.44
CA VAL A 16 12.72 10.56 4.08
C VAL A 16 11.49 9.99 3.40
N PHE A 17 11.41 10.01 2.07
CA PHE A 17 10.31 9.42 1.33
C PHE A 17 10.17 7.93 1.66
N TRP A 18 11.25 7.18 1.61
CA TRP A 18 11.22 5.76 1.95
C TRP A 18 10.85 5.47 3.41
N SER A 19 11.17 6.40 4.32
CA SER A 19 10.79 6.27 5.74
C SER A 19 9.29 6.44 5.97
N ILE A 20 8.61 7.26 5.15
CA ILE A 20 7.17 7.55 5.33
C ILE A 20 6.28 6.78 4.36
N GLN A 21 6.85 6.09 3.36
CA GLN A 21 6.10 5.48 2.25
C GLN A 21 4.98 4.54 2.67
N LEU A 22 5.19 3.74 3.73
CA LEU A 22 4.21 2.76 4.19
C LEU A 22 3.08 3.38 5.01
N LEU A 23 3.22 4.62 5.51
CA LEU A 23 2.21 5.27 6.34
C LEU A 23 0.85 5.42 5.62
N PRO A 24 0.79 5.89 4.36
CA PRO A 24 -0.46 5.88 3.58
C PRO A 24 -1.12 4.50 3.50
N GLN A 25 -0.36 3.42 3.38
CA GLN A 25 -0.90 2.06 3.31
C GLN A 25 -1.46 1.63 4.67
N ILE A 26 -0.73 1.87 5.75
CA ILE A 26 -1.15 1.57 7.12
C ILE A 26 -2.45 2.30 7.45
N TRP A 27 -2.52 3.59 7.09
CA TRP A 27 -3.71 4.41 7.29
C TRP A 27 -4.89 3.92 6.43
N LEU A 28 -4.63 3.53 5.18
CA LEU A 28 -5.67 2.99 4.30
C LEU A 28 -6.28 1.69 4.87
N ASN A 29 -5.44 0.78 5.34
CA ASN A 29 -5.87 -0.47 5.98
C ASN A 29 -6.71 -0.18 7.23
N TYR A 30 -6.23 0.75 8.08
CA TYR A 30 -6.95 1.16 9.29
C TYR A 30 -8.32 1.76 8.95
N ARG A 31 -8.40 2.66 7.97
CA ARG A 31 -9.65 3.33 7.57
C ARG A 31 -10.66 2.36 6.94
N ARG A 32 -10.19 1.37 6.19
CA ARG A 32 -11.06 0.38 5.55
C ARG A 32 -11.46 -0.76 6.46
N HIS A 33 -10.76 -0.94 7.59
CA HIS A 33 -10.86 -2.11 8.46
C HIS A 33 -10.70 -3.44 7.71
N ASN A 34 -9.97 -3.43 6.59
CA ASN A 34 -9.61 -4.58 5.79
C ASN A 34 -8.22 -4.35 5.17
N ALA A 35 -7.55 -5.44 4.82
CA ALA A 35 -6.24 -5.41 4.16
C ALA A 35 -6.29 -6.15 2.81
N THR A 36 -7.49 -6.28 2.23
CA THR A 36 -7.74 -7.08 1.05
C THR A 36 -6.93 -6.57 -0.14
N GLY A 37 -6.14 -7.46 -0.76
CA GLY A 37 -5.26 -7.14 -1.88
C GLY A 37 -3.83 -6.74 -1.48
N LEU A 38 -3.55 -6.54 -0.20
CA LEU A 38 -2.17 -6.42 0.29
C LEU A 38 -1.62 -7.81 0.65
N ARG A 39 -0.49 -8.19 0.05
CA ARG A 39 0.10 -9.52 0.26
C ARG A 39 0.99 -9.53 1.50
N PRO A 40 0.69 -10.32 2.55
CA PRO A 40 1.53 -10.37 3.76
C PRO A 40 2.96 -10.82 3.46
N SER A 41 3.15 -11.71 2.47
CA SER A 41 4.49 -12.16 2.06
C SER A 41 5.39 -11.02 1.57
N MET A 42 4.83 -10.01 0.91
CA MET A 42 5.60 -8.82 0.49
C MET A 42 6.10 -8.06 1.71
N MET A 43 5.22 -7.80 2.68
CA MET A 43 5.57 -7.09 3.92
C MET A 43 6.64 -7.85 4.72
N MET A 44 6.58 -9.18 4.76
CA MET A 44 7.62 -9.98 5.42
C MET A 44 8.97 -9.92 4.69
N LEU A 45 8.97 -9.98 3.36
CA LEU A 45 10.20 -9.83 2.56
C LEU A 45 10.85 -8.45 2.79
N TRP A 46 10.04 -7.40 2.84
CA TRP A 46 10.48 -6.04 3.10
C TRP A 46 11.00 -5.83 4.52
N ALA A 47 10.34 -6.44 5.51
CA ALA A 47 10.84 -6.46 6.88
C ALA A 47 12.26 -7.06 6.92
N TRP A 48 12.44 -8.24 6.32
CA TRP A 48 13.75 -8.89 6.27
C TRP A 48 14.76 -8.18 5.39
N ALA A 49 14.34 -7.43 4.37
CA ALA A 49 15.23 -6.61 3.54
C ALA A 49 15.90 -5.48 4.32
N GLY A 50 15.22 -4.96 5.36
CA GLY A 50 15.77 -3.91 6.21
C GLY A 50 16.98 -4.37 7.03
N VAL A 51 17.13 -5.67 7.32
CA VAL A 51 18.30 -6.22 8.02
C VAL A 51 19.59 -6.03 7.22
N PRO A 52 19.77 -6.63 6.02
CA PRO A 52 20.99 -6.43 5.24
C PRO A 52 21.17 -4.97 4.80
N LEU A 53 20.07 -4.23 4.54
CA LEU A 53 20.15 -2.81 4.21
C LEU A 53 20.70 -1.97 5.37
N GLY A 54 20.21 -2.22 6.59
CA GLY A 54 20.69 -1.58 7.81
C GLY A 54 22.15 -1.92 8.09
N VAL A 55 22.53 -3.20 7.98
CA VAL A 55 23.93 -3.64 8.09
C VAL A 55 24.81 -2.89 7.08
N TYR A 56 24.41 -2.85 5.81
CA TYR A 56 25.16 -2.13 4.76
C TYR A 56 25.34 -0.65 5.12
N ASN A 57 24.26 0.05 5.47
CA ASN A 57 24.29 1.49 5.76
C ASN A 57 25.11 1.83 7.01
N ILE A 58 25.04 1.00 8.06
CA ILE A 58 25.78 1.19 9.33
C ILE A 58 27.28 0.86 9.17
N VAL A 59 27.61 -0.18 8.40
CA VAL A 59 29.01 -0.59 8.18
C VAL A 59 29.72 0.37 7.23
N GLN A 60 29.02 0.86 6.20
CA GLN A 60 29.52 1.89 5.29
C GLN A 60 29.54 3.31 5.90
N ASN A 61 28.99 3.47 7.12
CA ASN A 61 28.90 4.74 7.84
C ASN A 61 28.27 5.85 6.98
N LEU A 62 27.16 5.52 6.32
CA LEU A 62 26.39 6.48 5.53
C LEU A 62 25.72 7.53 6.43
N ASN A 63 25.06 8.52 5.84
CA ASN A 63 24.34 9.53 6.61
C ASN A 63 23.32 8.89 7.59
N LEU A 64 23.04 9.59 8.70
CA LEU A 64 22.15 9.06 9.73
C LEU A 64 20.75 8.73 9.19
N ALA A 65 20.26 9.52 8.22
CA ALA A 65 18.98 9.29 7.57
C ALA A 65 18.91 7.89 6.90
N LEU A 66 19.94 7.50 6.15
CA LEU A 66 20.02 6.18 5.51
C LEU A 66 20.27 5.07 6.54
N GLN A 67 20.92 5.33 7.68
CA GLN A 67 21.05 4.30 8.73
C GLN A 67 19.73 4.01 9.44
N VAL A 68 18.89 5.04 9.66
CA VAL A 68 17.62 4.91 10.37
C VAL A 68 16.50 4.40 9.44
N GLN A 69 16.53 4.74 8.16
CA GLN A 69 15.48 4.38 7.20
C GLN A 69 15.17 2.85 7.14
N PRO A 70 16.16 1.93 7.10
CA PRO A 70 15.89 0.48 7.06
C PRO A 70 15.21 -0.05 8.33
N GLN A 71 15.45 0.61 9.46
CA GLN A 71 14.79 0.29 10.74
C GLN A 71 13.32 0.69 10.71
N ILE A 72 13.04 1.88 10.17
CA ILE A 72 11.68 2.36 9.95
C ILE A 72 10.96 1.44 8.95
N LEU A 73 11.60 1.11 7.83
CA LEU A 73 11.05 0.18 6.84
C LEU A 73 10.69 -1.17 7.48
N SER A 74 11.60 -1.74 8.26
CA SER A 74 11.37 -3.02 8.94
C SER A 74 10.18 -2.97 9.88
N LEU A 75 10.13 -1.93 10.72
CA LEU A 75 9.07 -1.72 11.68
C LEU A 75 7.71 -1.51 10.98
N LEU A 76 7.62 -0.60 10.03
CA LEU A 76 6.39 -0.30 9.30
C LEU A 76 5.92 -1.53 8.50
N SER A 77 6.85 -2.32 7.96
CA SER A 77 6.53 -3.57 7.26
C SER A 77 5.95 -4.62 8.21
N LEU A 78 6.53 -4.81 9.40
CA LEU A 78 5.98 -5.71 10.43
C LEU A 78 4.61 -5.23 10.94
N LEU A 79 4.42 -3.93 11.14
CA LEU A 79 3.13 -3.35 11.52
C LEU A 79 2.07 -3.60 10.44
N THR A 80 2.43 -3.37 9.18
CA THR A 80 1.52 -3.61 8.05
C THR A 80 1.22 -5.12 7.89
N TRP A 81 2.21 -5.98 8.12
CA TRP A 81 2.03 -7.43 8.17
C TRP A 81 1.03 -7.84 9.26
N ILE A 82 1.15 -7.29 10.47
CA ILE A 82 0.18 -7.51 11.56
C ILE A 82 -1.22 -7.07 11.12
N GLN A 83 -1.36 -5.90 10.49
CA GLN A 83 -2.68 -5.44 10.01
C GLN A 83 -3.32 -6.44 9.05
N CYS A 84 -2.53 -7.07 8.16
CA CYS A 84 -3.07 -8.08 7.26
C CYS A 84 -3.66 -9.29 8.01
N TYR A 85 -2.99 -9.78 9.05
CA TYR A 85 -3.51 -10.92 9.83
C TYR A 85 -4.61 -10.53 10.82
N TYR A 86 -4.54 -9.31 11.37
CA TYR A 86 -5.55 -8.78 12.26
C TYR A 86 -6.90 -8.62 11.53
N TYR A 87 -6.91 -7.95 10.37
CA TYR A 87 -8.15 -7.67 9.66
C TYR A 87 -8.68 -8.85 8.83
N GLU A 88 -7.81 -9.64 8.17
CA GLU A 88 -8.28 -10.71 7.27
C GLU A 88 -8.43 -12.07 7.99
N HIS A 89 -7.67 -12.32 9.06
CA HIS A 89 -7.66 -13.61 9.75
C HIS A 89 -8.16 -13.52 11.21
N ASN A 90 -8.74 -12.38 11.61
CA ASN A 90 -9.26 -12.13 12.95
C ASN A 90 -8.28 -12.49 14.08
N TRP A 91 -6.98 -12.26 13.86
CA TRP A 91 -6.00 -12.47 14.93
C TRP A 91 -6.23 -11.49 16.07
N SER A 92 -6.15 -11.96 17.31
CA SER A 92 -6.07 -11.06 18.46
C SER A 92 -4.72 -10.34 18.46
N LEU A 93 -4.69 -9.12 18.99
CA LEU A 93 -3.44 -8.33 19.11
C LEU A 93 -2.38 -9.09 19.92
N TRP A 94 -2.79 -9.84 20.95
CA TRP A 94 -1.89 -10.68 21.73
C TRP A 94 -1.19 -11.73 20.88
N LYS A 95 -1.96 -12.48 20.06
CA LYS A 95 -1.39 -13.48 19.15
C LYS A 95 -0.41 -12.84 18.16
N ALA A 96 -0.78 -11.71 17.58
CA ALA A 96 0.06 -10.99 16.64
C ALA A 96 1.38 -10.53 17.28
N THR A 97 1.32 -9.90 18.46
CA THR A 97 2.49 -9.43 19.20
C THR A 97 3.39 -10.59 19.63
N SER A 98 2.83 -11.69 20.13
CA SER A 98 3.60 -12.88 20.51
C SER A 98 4.38 -13.50 19.35
N ILE A 99 3.96 -13.28 18.10
CA ILE A 99 4.68 -13.76 16.90
C ILE A 99 5.68 -12.73 16.41
N VAL A 100 5.30 -11.44 16.37
CA VAL A 100 6.16 -10.39 15.82
C VAL A 100 7.34 -10.05 16.73
N VAL A 101 7.17 -10.09 18.06
CA VAL A 101 8.26 -9.77 18.99
C VAL A 101 9.47 -10.71 18.80
N PRO A 102 9.30 -12.05 18.76
CA PRO A 102 10.40 -12.96 18.44
C PRO A 102 11.04 -12.71 17.07
N ILE A 103 10.24 -12.42 16.04
CA ILE A 103 10.76 -12.11 14.69
C ILE A 103 11.60 -10.84 14.72
N ALA A 104 11.10 -9.76 15.34
CA ALA A 104 11.81 -8.50 15.47
C ALA A 104 13.11 -8.66 16.29
N ALA A 105 13.07 -9.45 17.38
CA ALA A 105 14.25 -9.76 18.17
C ALA A 105 15.30 -10.54 17.36
N LEU A 106 14.86 -11.52 16.55
CA LEU A 106 15.74 -12.28 15.66
C LEU A 106 16.36 -11.38 14.58
N MET A 107 15.57 -10.51 13.97
CA MET A 107 16.04 -9.54 12.98
C MET A 107 17.08 -8.60 13.58
N GLY A 108 16.78 -7.98 14.73
CA GLY A 108 17.70 -7.07 15.41
C GLY A 108 18.98 -7.77 15.90
N GLY A 109 18.87 -8.99 16.41
CA GLY A 109 20.03 -9.80 16.80
C GLY A 109 20.91 -10.19 15.60
N THR A 110 20.29 -10.54 14.47
CA THR A 110 20.99 -10.85 13.21
C THR A 110 21.70 -9.63 12.68
N GLU A 111 21.02 -8.48 12.61
CA GLU A 111 21.62 -7.22 12.20
C GLU A 111 22.81 -6.84 13.09
N LEU A 112 22.63 -6.88 14.41
CA LEU A 112 23.69 -6.56 15.36
C LEU A 112 24.91 -7.46 15.16
N GLY A 113 24.70 -8.78 15.09
CA GLY A 113 25.76 -9.75 14.86
C GLY A 113 26.50 -9.51 13.54
N LEU A 114 25.76 -9.25 12.46
CA LEU A 114 26.33 -8.95 11.15
C LEU A 114 27.10 -7.63 11.14
N VAL A 115 26.60 -6.57 11.78
CA VAL A 115 27.32 -5.28 11.88
C VAL A 115 28.68 -5.48 12.55
N TYR A 116 28.74 -6.18 13.69
CA TYR A 116 30.02 -6.46 14.35
C TYR A 116 30.94 -7.32 13.49
N ALA A 117 30.41 -8.39 12.89
CA ALA A 117 31.19 -9.30 12.05
C ALA A 117 31.77 -8.59 10.81
N LEU A 118 30.96 -7.78 10.12
CA LEU A 118 31.37 -7.09 8.90
C LEU A 118 32.28 -5.89 9.19
N ARG A 119 32.11 -5.19 10.32
CA ARG A 119 33.08 -4.18 10.78
C ARG A 119 34.45 -4.81 11.03
N HIS A 120 34.49 -5.98 11.67
CA HIS A 120 35.72 -6.73 11.89
C HIS A 120 36.36 -7.22 10.57
N GLY A 121 35.53 -7.68 9.62
CA GLY A 121 35.99 -8.05 8.28
C GLY A 121 36.58 -6.88 7.49
N ARG A 122 35.93 -5.71 7.56
CA ARG A 122 36.41 -4.46 6.93
C ARG A 122 37.72 -3.97 7.52
N ALA A 123 37.95 -4.15 8.82
CA ALA A 123 39.25 -3.85 9.45
C ALA A 123 40.40 -4.72 8.90
N ARG A 124 40.07 -5.82 8.21
CA ARG A 124 41.01 -6.70 7.50
C ARG A 124 40.96 -6.54 5.98
N GLU A 125 40.42 -5.41 5.50
CA GLU A 125 40.31 -5.08 4.07
C GLU A 125 39.45 -6.07 3.25
N VAL A 126 38.48 -6.73 3.89
CA VAL A 126 37.54 -7.64 3.23
C VAL A 126 36.19 -6.95 2.99
N ASP A 127 35.93 -6.60 1.73
CA ASP A 127 34.84 -5.68 1.37
C ASP A 127 33.60 -6.36 0.78
N TRP A 128 33.79 -7.49 0.11
CA TRP A 128 32.73 -8.23 -0.57
C TRP A 128 31.52 -8.59 0.31
N PRO A 129 31.64 -8.89 1.63
CA PRO A 129 30.46 -9.21 2.46
C PRO A 129 29.54 -8.02 2.62
N VAL A 130 30.08 -6.79 2.64
CA VAL A 130 29.28 -5.57 2.73
C VAL A 130 28.52 -5.34 1.44
N THR A 131 29.17 -5.55 0.29
CA THR A 131 28.50 -5.51 -1.02
C THR A 131 27.41 -6.58 -1.13
N LEU A 132 27.64 -7.78 -0.60
CA LEU A 132 26.62 -8.83 -0.54
C LEU A 132 25.37 -8.36 0.23
N MET A 133 25.52 -7.62 1.33
CA MET A 133 24.38 -7.08 2.07
C MET A 133 23.54 -6.13 1.20
N ALA A 134 24.18 -5.22 0.45
CA ALA A 134 23.47 -4.35 -0.49
C ALA A 134 22.69 -5.14 -1.56
N VAL A 135 23.31 -6.19 -2.11
CA VAL A 135 22.66 -7.05 -3.12
C VAL A 135 21.49 -7.84 -2.52
N LEU A 136 21.65 -8.41 -1.32
CA LEU A 136 20.59 -9.14 -0.64
C LEU A 136 19.40 -8.24 -0.30
N ALA A 137 19.66 -7.01 0.16
CA ALA A 137 18.61 -6.02 0.39
C ALA A 137 17.82 -5.73 -0.88
N ALA A 138 18.52 -5.37 -1.97
CA ALA A 138 17.91 -5.09 -3.27
C ALA A 138 17.07 -6.27 -3.79
N LEU A 139 17.58 -7.50 -3.66
CA LEU A 139 16.85 -8.70 -4.06
C LEU A 139 15.58 -8.92 -3.24
N LEU A 140 15.64 -8.78 -1.92
CA LEU A 140 14.47 -8.96 -1.05
C LEU A 140 13.39 -7.89 -1.30
N LEU A 141 13.79 -6.64 -1.50
CA LEU A 141 12.87 -5.55 -1.86
C LEU A 141 12.19 -5.83 -3.20
N ALA A 142 12.99 -6.12 -4.24
CA ALA A 142 12.49 -6.45 -5.58
C ALA A 142 11.59 -7.69 -5.58
N LEU A 143 11.95 -8.76 -4.86
CA LEU A 143 11.12 -9.95 -4.71
C LEU A 143 9.80 -9.66 -4.00
N GLY A 144 9.81 -8.77 -3.00
CA GLY A 144 8.61 -8.27 -2.36
C GLY A 144 7.66 -7.64 -3.37
N VAL A 145 8.18 -6.72 -4.20
CA VAL A 145 7.39 -6.04 -5.23
C VAL A 145 6.92 -7.02 -6.33
N LEU A 146 7.79 -7.93 -6.77
CA LEU A 146 7.45 -9.00 -7.73
C LEU A 146 6.32 -9.88 -7.23
N ARG A 147 6.30 -10.17 -5.92
CA ARG A 147 5.22 -10.94 -5.32
C ARG A 147 3.87 -10.22 -5.44
N HIS A 148 3.86 -8.90 -5.39
CA HIS A 148 2.67 -8.10 -5.64
C HIS A 148 2.28 -8.06 -7.13
N TYR A 149 3.26 -8.02 -8.03
CA TYR A 149 3.00 -8.17 -9.48
C TYR A 149 2.32 -9.50 -9.81
N TRP A 150 2.81 -10.61 -9.24
CA TRP A 150 2.20 -11.92 -9.43
C TRP A 150 0.74 -11.93 -8.99
N ASP A 151 0.45 -11.27 -7.88
CA ASP A 151 -0.91 -11.12 -7.37
C ASP A 151 -1.81 -10.34 -8.32
N THR A 152 -1.31 -9.19 -8.79
CA THR A 152 -1.99 -8.34 -9.77
C THR A 152 -2.27 -9.10 -11.07
N TYR A 153 -1.30 -9.88 -11.54
CA TYR A 153 -1.43 -10.70 -12.75
C TYR A 153 -2.50 -11.79 -12.58
N THR A 154 -2.49 -12.46 -11.42
CA THR A 154 -3.43 -13.55 -11.12
C THR A 154 -4.86 -13.04 -10.99
N HIS A 155 -5.07 -11.92 -10.27
CA HIS A 155 -6.41 -11.37 -9.99
C HIS A 155 -6.89 -10.37 -11.04
N ARG A 156 -6.07 -10.06 -12.06
CA ARG A 156 -6.35 -9.12 -13.17
C ARG A 156 -6.82 -7.74 -12.69
N THR A 157 -6.41 -7.33 -11.49
CA THR A 157 -6.75 -6.05 -10.87
C THR A 157 -5.65 -5.65 -9.90
N VAL A 158 -5.30 -4.37 -9.83
CA VAL A 158 -4.48 -3.82 -8.74
C VAL A 158 -5.41 -3.51 -7.57
N ARG A 159 -5.50 -4.43 -6.61
CA ARG A 159 -6.34 -4.29 -5.40
C ARG A 159 -5.46 -4.08 -4.17
N GLY A 160 -5.97 -3.31 -3.22
CA GLY A 160 -5.42 -3.23 -1.86
C GLY A 160 -4.22 -2.31 -1.65
N ILE A 161 -3.45 -1.98 -2.68
CA ILE A 161 -2.32 -1.05 -2.56
C ILE A 161 -2.75 0.42 -2.70
N SER A 162 -2.20 1.27 -1.83
CA SER A 162 -2.33 2.72 -1.87
C SER A 162 -1.46 3.31 -2.97
N PHE A 163 -2.08 3.99 -3.95
CA PHE A 163 -1.35 4.73 -4.98
C PHE A 163 -0.47 5.84 -4.42
N VAL A 164 -0.82 6.39 -3.25
CA VAL A 164 0.01 7.38 -2.56
C VAL A 164 1.28 6.73 -2.02
N PHE A 165 1.19 5.53 -1.46
CA PHE A 165 2.37 4.75 -1.05
C PHE A 165 3.28 4.50 -2.26
N VAL A 166 2.74 3.97 -3.35
CA VAL A 166 3.50 3.72 -4.59
C VAL A 166 4.19 4.98 -5.12
N GLY A 167 3.49 6.12 -5.09
CA GLY A 167 4.05 7.39 -5.53
C GLY A 167 5.19 7.88 -4.64
N ILE A 168 5.05 7.79 -3.33
CA ILE A 168 6.10 8.19 -2.39
C ILE A 168 7.33 7.29 -2.53
N ASP A 169 7.13 5.97 -2.68
CA ASP A 169 8.20 4.99 -2.90
C ASP A 169 9.03 5.34 -4.15
N ALA A 170 8.33 5.53 -5.28
CA ALA A 170 8.95 5.91 -6.55
C ALA A 170 9.65 7.28 -6.50
N LEU A 171 9.12 8.23 -5.71
CA LEU A 171 9.79 9.51 -5.47
C LEU A 171 11.07 9.34 -4.65
N GLY A 172 11.07 8.40 -3.70
CA GLY A 172 12.26 7.97 -2.97
C GLY A 172 13.36 7.49 -3.92
N ASP A 173 13.01 6.56 -4.82
CA ASP A 173 13.94 6.01 -5.81
C ASP A 173 14.47 7.09 -6.75
N LEU A 174 13.58 7.95 -7.26
CA LEU A 174 13.95 9.04 -8.15
C LEU A 174 14.90 10.03 -7.47
N ALA A 175 14.61 10.43 -6.23
CA ALA A 175 15.48 11.32 -5.47
C ALA A 175 16.85 10.67 -5.22
N SER A 176 16.89 9.39 -4.88
CA SER A 176 18.14 8.65 -4.65
C SER A 176 18.94 8.44 -5.93
N ILE A 177 18.32 8.24 -7.09
CA ILE A 177 19.00 8.23 -8.40
C ILE A 177 19.65 9.59 -8.67
N ILE A 178 18.89 10.68 -8.48
CA ILE A 178 19.42 12.05 -8.64
C ILE A 178 20.63 12.24 -7.72
N SER A 179 20.55 11.80 -6.45
CA SER A 179 21.67 11.84 -5.51
C SER A 179 22.94 11.19 -6.08
N VAL A 180 22.84 9.93 -6.51
CA VAL A 180 23.97 9.14 -7.01
C VAL A 180 24.58 9.74 -8.26
N VAL A 181 23.79 10.35 -9.15
CA VAL A 181 24.30 11.01 -10.37
C VAL A 181 25.15 12.25 -10.07
N PHE A 182 24.86 12.94 -8.96
CA PHE A 182 25.60 14.13 -8.51
C PHE A 182 26.73 13.83 -7.53
N GLU A 183 26.94 12.57 -7.16
CA GLU A 183 28.11 12.12 -6.38
C GLU A 183 29.39 12.18 -7.23
N ARG A 184 30.53 12.35 -6.53
CA ARG A 184 31.86 12.42 -7.15
C ARG A 184 32.29 11.10 -7.81
N GLN A 185 31.83 9.98 -7.25
CA GLN A 185 32.05 8.65 -7.81
C GLN A 185 30.69 8.01 -8.05
N LEU A 186 30.42 7.62 -9.30
CA LEU A 186 29.16 6.98 -9.64
C LEU A 186 29.11 5.57 -9.04
N ASN A 187 28.24 5.39 -8.05
CA ASN A 187 27.94 4.07 -7.50
C ASN A 187 26.94 3.35 -8.42
N ILE A 188 27.48 2.55 -9.34
CA ILE A 188 26.67 1.79 -10.32
C ILE A 188 25.71 0.83 -9.61
N LEU A 189 26.14 0.20 -8.51
CA LEU A 189 25.29 -0.73 -7.77
C LEU A 189 24.05 0.00 -7.21
N ALA A 190 24.24 1.15 -6.56
CA ALA A 190 23.13 1.95 -6.06
C ALA A 190 22.21 2.44 -7.19
N LEU A 191 22.80 2.90 -8.31
CA LEU A 191 22.04 3.37 -9.48
C LEU A 191 21.18 2.26 -10.08
N VAL A 192 21.71 1.04 -10.21
CA VAL A 192 20.97 -0.12 -10.72
C VAL A 192 19.86 -0.52 -9.75
N THR A 193 20.15 -0.59 -8.44
CA THR A 193 19.14 -0.93 -7.43
C THR A 193 17.96 0.04 -7.48
N TYR A 194 18.21 1.35 -7.35
CA TYR A 194 17.13 2.34 -7.37
C TYR A 194 16.42 2.40 -8.74
N GLY A 195 17.15 2.18 -9.83
CA GLY A 195 16.55 2.12 -11.17
C GLY A 195 15.62 0.93 -11.37
N VAL A 196 15.97 -0.24 -10.84
CA VAL A 196 15.10 -1.43 -10.85
C VAL A 196 13.86 -1.19 -10.01
N GLU A 197 14.01 -0.66 -8.79
CA GLU A 197 12.87 -0.34 -7.92
C GLU A 197 11.93 0.68 -8.56
N LEU A 198 12.47 1.78 -9.10
CA LEU A 198 11.68 2.79 -9.81
C LEU A 198 10.91 2.18 -10.99
N THR A 199 11.55 1.28 -11.75
CA THR A 199 10.90 0.58 -12.88
C THR A 199 9.76 -0.31 -12.39
N LEU A 200 9.97 -1.05 -11.30
CA LEU A 200 8.95 -1.89 -10.71
C LEU A 200 7.77 -1.05 -10.20
N TRP A 201 8.01 0.08 -9.56
CA TRP A 201 6.94 0.93 -9.04
C TRP A 201 6.16 1.67 -10.10
N THR A 202 6.86 2.24 -11.09
CA THR A 202 6.21 2.88 -12.24
C THR A 202 5.33 1.89 -13.00
N GLY A 203 5.75 0.63 -13.14
CA GLY A 203 4.91 -0.40 -13.74
C GLY A 203 3.67 -0.77 -12.90
N ILE A 204 3.74 -0.80 -11.56
CA ILE A 204 2.55 -1.01 -10.69
C ILE A 204 1.61 0.18 -10.83
N PHE A 205 2.17 1.39 -10.81
CA PHE A 205 1.41 2.62 -10.96
C PHE A 205 0.69 2.66 -12.32
N ALA A 206 1.39 2.31 -13.41
CA ALA A 206 0.84 2.22 -14.75
C ALA A 206 -0.24 1.13 -14.87
N ALA A 207 0.00 -0.06 -14.31
CA ALA A 207 -0.98 -1.14 -14.29
C ALA A 207 -2.24 -0.71 -13.52
N GLY A 208 -2.08 -0.09 -12.35
CA GLY A 208 -3.19 0.39 -11.55
C GLY A 208 -3.96 1.52 -12.24
N GLY A 209 -3.27 2.44 -12.91
CA GLY A 209 -3.87 3.45 -13.76
C GLY A 209 -4.70 2.83 -14.89
N TYR A 210 -4.15 1.85 -15.61
CA TYR A 210 -4.85 1.15 -16.68
C TYR A 210 -6.12 0.42 -16.19
N TYR A 211 -6.03 -0.33 -15.09
CA TYR A 211 -7.17 -1.08 -14.54
C TYR A 211 -8.23 -0.18 -13.92
N ASN A 212 -7.89 1.00 -13.41
CA ASN A 212 -8.86 1.95 -12.86
C ASN A 212 -9.50 2.85 -13.93
N LEU A 213 -8.75 3.21 -14.99
CA LEU A 213 -9.23 4.06 -16.07
C LEU A 213 -10.21 3.33 -17.00
N ARG A 214 -10.01 2.03 -17.28
CA ARG A 214 -10.90 1.22 -18.13
C ARG A 214 -12.37 1.18 -17.66
N PRO A 215 -12.68 0.85 -16.39
CA PRO A 215 -14.06 0.84 -15.90
C PRO A 215 -14.65 2.25 -15.82
N TRP A 216 -13.85 3.27 -15.47
CA TRP A 216 -14.31 4.67 -15.48
C TRP A 216 -14.69 5.15 -16.89
N LEU A 217 -13.86 4.84 -17.90
CA LEU A 217 -14.17 5.11 -19.31
C LEU A 217 -15.43 4.36 -19.74
N LYS A 218 -15.54 3.07 -19.41
CA LYS A 218 -16.72 2.27 -19.76
C LYS A 218 -18.00 2.84 -19.14
N GLN A 219 -17.97 3.22 -17.86
CA GLN A 219 -19.09 3.86 -17.17
C GLN A 219 -19.47 5.20 -17.82
N ARG A 220 -18.50 6.06 -18.12
CA ARG A 220 -18.74 7.35 -18.77
C ARG A 220 -19.32 7.21 -20.17
N TRP A 221 -18.95 6.17 -20.91
CA TRP A 221 -19.52 5.88 -22.23
C TRP A 221 -20.92 5.29 -22.14
N THR A 222 -21.20 4.38 -21.18
CA THR A 222 -22.57 3.85 -20.98
C THR A 222 -23.54 4.91 -20.45
N SER A 223 -23.12 5.82 -19.56
CA SER A 223 -23.97 6.93 -19.12
C SER A 223 -24.27 7.90 -20.26
N ARG A 224 -23.28 8.16 -21.12
CA ARG A 224 -23.46 9.03 -22.30
C ARG A 224 -24.35 8.42 -23.39
N ASN A 225 -24.48 7.09 -23.45
CA ASN A 225 -25.40 6.38 -24.36
C ASN A 225 -26.82 6.17 -23.78
N GLN A 226 -27.04 6.40 -22.48
CA GLN A 226 -28.37 6.34 -21.86
C GLN A 226 -29.09 7.70 -21.88
N ASP A 227 -28.36 8.80 -22.10
CA ASP A 227 -28.90 10.16 -22.22
C ASP A 227 -29.31 10.54 -23.67
N ASP A 228 -29.54 9.57 -24.56
CA ASP A 228 -29.99 9.79 -25.94
C ASP A 228 -31.50 9.46 -26.07
N PRO A 229 -32.42 10.43 -25.90
CA PRO A 229 -33.87 10.20 -25.94
C PRO A 229 -34.37 10.18 -27.39
N LEU A 230 -33.87 9.28 -28.23
CA LEU A 230 -34.33 9.16 -29.62
C LEU A 230 -34.36 7.71 -30.10
N SER A 231 -35.33 6.95 -29.62
CA SER A 231 -35.92 5.83 -30.37
C SER A 231 -37.30 5.49 -29.84
N ASP A 232 -38.27 6.35 -30.14
CA ASP A 232 -39.66 5.93 -30.29
C ASP A 232 -39.97 5.94 -31.79
N PRO A 233 -40.32 4.78 -32.36
CA PRO A 233 -41.35 4.76 -33.38
C PRO A 233 -42.38 3.67 -33.04
N GLY A 234 -43.47 4.08 -32.40
CA GLY A 234 -44.78 4.08 -33.04
C GLY A 234 -45.28 2.76 -33.67
N ASN A 235 -46.13 2.08 -32.88
CA ASN A 235 -47.44 1.49 -33.23
C ASN A 235 -47.64 0.08 -33.83
N SER A 236 -48.72 -0.53 -33.30
CA SER A 236 -49.60 -1.63 -33.75
C SER A 236 -49.17 -3.08 -33.40
N ALA A 237 -49.96 -3.93 -32.73
CA ALA A 237 -51.35 -3.88 -32.29
C ALA A 237 -51.61 -4.80 -31.06
N MET A 238 -52.59 -4.43 -30.23
CA MET A 238 -53.25 -5.27 -29.21
C MET A 238 -54.77 -5.17 -29.39
N PRO A 239 -55.56 -6.21 -29.07
CA PRO A 239 -56.94 -6.06 -28.58
C PRO A 239 -56.93 -6.17 -27.04
N GLU A 240 -57.32 -5.11 -26.34
CA GLU A 240 -58.63 -4.93 -25.68
C GLU A 240 -58.95 -5.94 -24.57
N GLU A 241 -58.88 -5.50 -23.31
CA GLU A 241 -60.00 -5.60 -22.37
C GLU A 241 -59.80 -4.70 -21.12
N GLU A 242 -60.87 -3.95 -20.83
CA GLU A 242 -61.31 -3.33 -19.58
C GLU A 242 -60.57 -2.15 -18.92
N ARG A 243 -61.34 -1.05 -18.77
CA ARG A 243 -60.99 0.23 -18.14
C ARG A 243 -61.46 0.29 -16.68
N SER A 244 -60.67 1.05 -15.89
CA SER A 244 -61.01 1.91 -14.74
C SER A 244 -60.49 1.49 -13.36
N PRO A 245 -60.20 2.45 -12.45
CA PRO A 245 -59.66 3.79 -12.67
C PRO A 245 -58.49 4.17 -11.73
N VAL A 246 -57.65 5.07 -12.24
CA VAL A 246 -56.87 6.13 -11.57
C VAL A 246 -56.66 6.00 -10.05
N ALA A 247 -55.44 5.61 -9.65
CA ALA A 247 -54.87 5.90 -8.34
C ALA A 247 -53.72 6.90 -8.51
N LEU A 248 -53.94 8.16 -8.10
CA LEU A 248 -52.88 9.14 -7.88
C LEU A 248 -51.93 8.60 -6.81
N HIS A 249 -50.66 8.40 -7.15
CA HIS A 249 -49.61 8.10 -6.18
C HIS A 249 -48.90 9.41 -5.82
N ASP A 250 -49.28 9.99 -4.68
CA ASP A 250 -48.59 11.11 -4.07
C ASP A 250 -47.17 10.69 -3.65
N ARG A 251 -46.16 11.28 -4.28
CA ARG A 251 -44.77 11.21 -3.81
C ARG A 251 -44.51 12.39 -2.87
N PRO A 252 -44.19 12.18 -1.58
CA PRO A 252 -43.75 13.28 -0.74
C PRO A 252 -42.30 13.64 -1.09
N SER A 253 -42.14 14.75 -1.81
CA SER A 253 -40.93 15.55 -1.81
C SER A 253 -40.78 16.20 -0.44
N SER A 254 -39.72 15.88 0.29
CA SER A 254 -39.27 16.70 1.42
C SER A 254 -37.78 16.55 1.65
N THR A 255 -37.04 17.49 1.05
CA THR A 255 -35.81 18.02 1.61
C THR A 255 -36.10 18.61 2.99
N SER A 256 -35.54 18.03 4.04
CA SER A 256 -35.46 18.67 5.35
C SER A 256 -34.06 18.48 5.91
N VAL A 257 -33.38 19.61 5.97
CA VAL A 257 -32.01 19.84 6.43
C VAL A 257 -32.09 20.12 7.93
N PHE A 258 -31.25 19.42 8.71
CA PHE A 258 -31.12 19.43 10.18
C PHE A 258 -32.21 18.72 11.01
N ARG A 259 -31.83 17.63 11.69
CA ARG A 259 -32.27 17.34 13.07
C ARG A 259 -31.14 16.70 13.88
N THR A 260 -30.85 17.34 15.00
CA THR A 260 -29.93 16.94 16.06
C THR A 260 -30.56 15.94 17.03
N THR A 261 -29.69 15.32 17.82
CA THR A 261 -29.90 14.31 18.88
C THR A 261 -30.96 14.67 19.94
N SER A 262 -31.88 13.73 20.21
CA SER A 262 -32.41 13.27 21.52
C SER A 262 -33.85 12.76 21.39
N SER A 263 -34.26 11.87 22.31
CA SER A 263 -35.60 11.24 22.50
C SER A 263 -36.08 10.24 21.43
N ASP A 264 -35.93 8.94 21.72
CA ASP A 264 -37.08 8.09 22.06
C ASP A 264 -36.60 6.73 22.61
N VAL A 265 -36.42 6.71 23.92
CA VAL A 265 -36.45 5.51 24.75
C VAL A 265 -37.92 5.20 25.03
N GLY A 266 -38.37 4.05 24.56
CA GLY A 266 -39.53 3.37 25.14
C GLY A 266 -40.86 3.54 24.39
N ILE A 267 -41.05 2.79 23.30
CA ILE A 267 -42.32 2.13 22.94
C ILE A 267 -41.93 0.85 22.17
N ARG A 268 -41.65 -0.25 22.88
CA ARG A 268 -41.76 -1.63 22.33
C ARG A 268 -41.64 -2.70 23.42
N GLN A 269 -42.42 -2.56 24.48
CA GLN A 269 -42.73 -3.66 25.39
C GLN A 269 -44.21 -3.51 25.78
N ARG A 270 -45.07 -4.24 25.06
CA ARG A 270 -46.42 -4.73 25.45
C ARG A 270 -47.26 -4.99 24.21
N SER A 271 -47.09 -6.17 23.62
CA SER A 271 -48.12 -6.81 22.79
C SER A 271 -47.59 -8.16 22.30
N HIS A 272 -47.46 -9.16 23.19
CA HIS A 272 -47.49 -10.59 22.84
C HIS A 272 -47.56 -11.40 24.14
N ALA A 273 -48.72 -11.29 24.80
CA ALA A 273 -49.14 -12.21 25.86
C ALA A 273 -50.66 -12.10 25.98
N ALA A 274 -51.38 -12.86 25.14
CA ALA A 274 -52.70 -13.44 25.40
C ALA A 274 -53.24 -14.06 24.10
N ILE A 275 -53.99 -15.17 24.24
CA ILE A 275 -54.85 -15.84 23.24
C ILE A 275 -54.04 -16.78 22.32
N GLN A 276 -54.19 -18.11 22.28
CA GLN A 276 -55.29 -19.06 22.54
C GLN A 276 -54.66 -20.46 22.77
N ALA A 277 -55.09 -21.18 23.81
CA ALA A 277 -55.94 -22.40 23.75
C ALA A 277 -55.13 -23.71 23.84
#